data_AF-A0A0F9EIN8-F1
#
_entry.id   AF-A0A0F9EIN8-F1
#
_cell.length_a   1.000
_cell.length_b   1.000
_cell.length_c   1.000
_cell.angle_alpha   90.00
_cell.angle_beta   90.00
_cell.angle_gamma   90.00
#
_symmetry.space_group_name_H-M   'P 1'
#
loop_
_entity.id
_entity.type
_entity.pdbx_description
1 polymer ?
#
loop_
_entity_poly.entity_id
_entity_poly.type
_entity_poly.pdbx_seq_one_letter_code
_entity_poly.pdbx_strand_id
1 'polypeptide(L)' 'MNAILQKFARQDILDGLKRCTEKQQNLFKRLYGSGENEKEKLTLPIKEVVEKMPEEKLDWAMQQVAATVVNNKTNAT' A
#
# COMPACT_ATOMS: atom_id res chain seq x y z
N MET A 1 10.71 7.60 11.18
CA MET A 1 11.69 6.57 10.74
C MET A 1 12.91 7.28 10.15
N ASN A 2 14.13 6.71 10.19
CA ASN A 2 15.23 7.30 9.40
C ASN A 2 15.00 7.08 7.89
N ALA A 3 15.69 7.84 7.03
CA ALA A 3 15.46 7.80 5.58
C ALA A 3 15.67 6.41 4.94
N ILE A 4 16.61 5.61 5.47
CA ILE A 4 16.89 4.25 4.99
C ILE A 4 15.69 3.34 5.28
N LEU A 5 15.17 3.39 6.51
CA LEU A 5 13.99 2.62 6.92
C LEU A 5 12.74 3.03 6.15
N GLN A 6 12.55 4.33 5.87
CA GLN A 6 11.43 4.78 5.05
C GLN A 6 11.52 4.21 3.62
N LYS A 7 12.71 4.23 3.01
CA LYS A 7 12.92 3.68 1.67
C LYS A 7 12.65 2.17 1.64
N PHE A 8 13.12 1.45 2.65
CA PHE A 8 12.85 0.03 2.82
C PHE A 8 11.34 -0.23 2.96
N ALA A 9 10.65 0.50 3.84
CA ALA A 9 9.22 0.35 4.06
C ALA A 9 8.40 0.58 2.77
N ARG A 10 8.70 1.64 2.02
CA ARG A 10 8.05 1.92 0.73
C ARG A 10 8.27 0.80 -0.27
N GLN A 11 9.48 0.25 -0.33
CA GLN A 11 9.80 -0.86 -1.23
C GLN A 11 9.05 -2.13 -0.84
N ASP A 12 9.03 -2.48 0.45
CA ASP A 12 8.32 -3.66 0.97
C ASP A 12 6.81 -3.57 0.71
N ILE A 13 6.21 -2.41 0.94
CA ILE A 13 4.81 -2.13 0.61
C ILE A 13 4.55 -2.36 -0.88
N LEU A 14 5.39 -1.82 -1.77
CA LEU A 14 5.22 -1.97 -3.22
C LEU A 14 5.32 -3.44 -3.66
N ASP A 15 6.29 -4.17 -3.11
CA ASP A 15 6.48 -5.58 -3.45
C ASP A 15 5.36 -6.47 -2.91
N GLY A 16 4.81 -6.14 -1.74
CA GLY A 16 3.60 -6.77 -1.22
C GLY A 16 2.37 -6.47 -2.09
N LEU A 17 2.17 -5.21 -2.50
CA LEU A 17 1.03 -4.80 -3.33
C LEU A 17 1.03 -5.46 -4.72
N LYS A 18 2.20 -5.78 -5.29
CA LYS A 18 2.29 -6.58 -6.53
C LYS A 18 1.67 -7.98 -6.40
N ARG A 19 1.57 -8.50 -5.17
CA ARG A 19 0.96 -9.80 -4.84
C ARG A 19 -0.52 -9.66 -4.42
N CYS A 20 -1.03 -8.43 -4.38
CA CYS A 20 -2.41 -8.13 -4.09
C CYS A 20 -3.22 -8.02 -5.38
N THR A 21 -4.49 -8.41 -5.31
CA THR A 21 -5.44 -8.24 -6.42
C THR A 21 -5.72 -6.76 -6.68
N GLU A 22 -6.25 -6.45 -7.87
CA GLU A 22 -6.63 -5.07 -8.21
C GLU A 22 -7.61 -4.45 -7.21
N LYS A 23 -8.58 -5.24 -6.73
CA LYS A 23 -9.53 -4.79 -5.69
C LYS A 23 -8.83 -4.39 -4.39
N GLN A 24 -7.82 -5.17 -3.97
CA GLN A 24 -7.02 -4.88 -2.78
C GLN A 24 -6.10 -3.67 -2.98
N GLN A 25 -5.51 -3.53 -4.16
CA GLN A 25 -4.73 -2.33 -4.50
C GLN A 25 -5.62 -1.08 -4.53
N ASN A 26 -6.84 -1.17 -5.06
CA ASN A 26 -7.81 -0.07 -5.03
C ASN A 26 -8.25 0.28 -3.60
N LEU A 27 -8.43 -0.71 -2.74
CA LEU A 27 -8.68 -0.47 -1.31
C LEU A 27 -7.51 0.28 -0.66
N PHE A 28 -6.28 -0.13 -0.95
CA PHE A 28 -5.08 0.57 -0.48
C PHE A 28 -5.05 2.03 -0.95
N LYS A 29 -5.36 2.29 -2.22
CA LYS A 29 -5.46 3.66 -2.76
C LYS A 29 -6.52 4.50 -2.05
N ARG A 30 -7.67 3.91 -1.69
CA ARG A 30 -8.72 4.64 -0.94
C ARG A 30 -8.23 5.10 0.44
N LEU A 31 -7.46 4.27 1.12
CA LEU A 31 -6.95 4.53 2.47
C LEU A 31 -5.81 5.55 2.48
N TYR A 32 -4.87 5.41 1.55
CA TYR A 32 -3.62 6.17 1.59
C TYR A 32 -3.44 7.18 0.44
N GLY A 33 -4.32 7.17 -0.56
CA GLY A 33 -4.27 8.10 -1.68
C GLY A 33 -4.49 9.54 -1.24
N SER A 34 -3.70 10.46 -1.80
CA SER A 34 -3.68 11.88 -1.46
C SER A 34 -4.73 12.73 -2.19
N GLY A 35 -5.64 12.12 -2.96
CA GLY A 35 -6.72 12.84 -3.65
C GLY A 35 -7.81 13.34 -2.71
N GLU A 36 -8.57 14.37 -3.11
CA GLU A 36 -9.64 14.93 -2.27
C GLU A 36 -10.89 14.06 -2.27
N ASN A 37 -11.17 13.40 -3.39
CA ASN A 37 -12.30 12.49 -3.57
C ASN A 37 -11.84 11.09 -3.97
N GLU A 38 -12.73 10.12 -3.81
CA GLU A 38 -12.44 8.70 -4.07
C GLU A 38 -12.02 8.44 -5.52
N LYS A 39 -12.63 9.16 -6.47
CA LYS A 39 -12.37 8.99 -7.90
C LYS A 39 -10.93 9.36 -8.24
N GLU A 40 -10.43 10.49 -7.74
CA GLU A 40 -9.03 10.90 -7.88
C GLU A 40 -8.07 9.93 -7.19
N LYS A 41 -8.40 9.44 -6.01
CA LYS A 41 -7.55 8.46 -5.31
C LYS A 41 -7.37 7.17 -6.13
N LEU A 42 -8.43 6.71 -6.80
CA LEU A 42 -8.40 5.49 -7.61
C LEU A 42 -7.64 5.67 -8.92
N THR A 43 -7.62 6.87 -9.50
CA THR A 43 -6.85 7.17 -10.72
C THR A 43 -5.34 7.28 -10.46
N LEU A 44 -4.92 7.58 -9.23
CA LEU A 44 -3.49 7.65 -8.90
C LEU A 44 -2.77 6.31 -9.12
N PRO A 45 -1.56 6.34 -9.70
CA PRO A 45 -0.68 5.17 -9.73
C PRO A 45 -0.39 4.69 -8.30
N ILE A 46 -0.47 3.37 -8.06
CA ILE A 46 -0.21 2.80 -6.73
C ILE A 46 1.19 3.16 -6.20
N LYS A 47 2.17 3.26 -7.11
CA LYS A 47 3.53 3.69 -6.80
C LYS A 47 3.57 5.09 -6.22
N GLU A 48 2.85 6.03 -6.83
CA GLU A 48 2.79 7.42 -6.40
C GLU A 48 2.12 7.53 -5.02
N VAL A 49 1.08 6.74 -4.77
CA VAL A 49 0.43 6.66 -3.45
C VAL A 49 1.43 6.23 -2.37
N VAL A 50 2.24 5.22 -2.65
CA VAL A 50 3.26 4.75 -1.69
C VAL A 50 4.40 5.74 -1.55
N GLU A 51 4.83 6.43 -2.61
CA GLU A 51 5.91 7.43 -2.54
C GLU A 51 5.51 8.69 -1.77
N LYS A 52 4.26 9.15 -1.93
CA LYS A 52 3.73 10.33 -1.25
C LYS A 52 3.17 10.04 0.15
N MET A 53 3.16 8.77 0.56
CA MET A 53 2.67 8.38 1.90
C MET A 53 3.53 9.05 2.99
N PRO A 54 2.92 9.68 4.00
CA PRO A 54 3.68 10.29 5.08
C PRO A 54 4.26 9.21 6.01
N GLU A 55 5.38 9.52 6.68
CA GLU A 55 6.21 8.49 7.33
C GLU A 55 5.48 7.76 8.46
N GLU A 56 4.59 8.44 9.16
CA GLU A 56 3.82 7.91 10.29
C GLU A 56 2.82 6.83 9.86
N LYS A 57 2.51 6.75 8.57
CA LYS A 57 1.61 5.73 8.00
C LYS A 57 2.34 4.51 7.45
N LEU A 58 3.66 4.59 7.26
CA LEU A 58 4.43 3.52 6.62
C LEU A 58 4.37 2.20 7.40
N ASP A 59 4.51 2.26 8.72
CA ASP A 59 4.49 1.05 9.56
C ASP A 59 3.12 0.34 9.51
N TRP A 60 2.04 1.12 9.65
CA TRP A 60 0.69 0.58 9.54
C TRP A 60 0.39 0.02 8.15
N ALA A 61 0.84 0.70 7.10
CA ALA A 61 0.68 0.24 5.72
C ALA A 61 1.44 -1.07 5.47
N MET A 62 2.65 -1.23 6.01
CA MET A 62 3.40 -2.49 5.94
C MET A 62 2.62 -3.65 6.58
N GLN A 63 2.11 -3.47 7.80
CA GLN A 63 1.34 -4.50 8.50
C GLN A 63 0.07 -4.90 7.73
N GLN A 64 -0.67 -3.91 7.21
CA GLN A 64 -1.88 -4.13 6.42
C GLN A 64 -1.61 -4.90 5.12
N VAL A 65 -0.56 -4.53 4.38
CA VAL A 65 -0.16 -5.23 3.16
C VAL A 65 0.31 -6.65 3.47
N ALA A 66 1.13 -6.84 4.50
CA ALA A 66 1.59 -8.15 4.91
C ALA A 66 0.42 -9.08 5.26
N ALA A 67 -0.54 -8.61 6.07
CA ALA A 67 -1.74 -9.37 6.42
C ALA A 67 -2.58 -9.72 5.19
N THR A 68 -2.75 -8.77 4.26
CA THR A 68 -3.49 -9.00 3.00
C THR A 68 -2.83 -10.08 2.15
N VAL A 69 -1.50 -10.02 2.00
CA VAL A 69 -0.73 -11.01 1.24
C VAL A 69 -0.79 -12.40 1.90
N VAL A 70 -0.74 -12.48 3.24
CA VAL A 70 -0.90 -13.74 3.97
C VAL A 70 -2.28 -14.33 3.72
N ASN A 71 -3.34 -13.53 3.84
CA ASN A 71 -4.72 -13.99 3.60
C ASN A 71 -4.94 -14.47 2.16
N ASN A 72 -4.26 -13.87 1.18
CA ASN A 72 -4.30 -14.35 -0.21
C ASN A 72 -3.71 -15.75 -0.37
N LYS A 73 -2.71 -16.12 0.44
CA LYS A 73 -2.11 -17.46 0.41
C LYS A 73 -2.98 -18.51 1.10
N THR A 74 -3.64 -18.14 2.20
CA THR A 74 -4.48 -19.07 2.96
C THR A 74 -5.83 -19.35 2.30
N ASN A 75 -6.37 -18.38 1.56
CA ASN A 75 -7.64 -18.51 0.85
C ASN A 75 -7.49 -19.07 -0.58
N ALA A 76 -6.28 -19.48 -0.98
CA ALA A 76 -5.98 -20.10 -2.28
C ALA A 76 -5.99 -21.65 -2.23
N THR A 77 -6.43 -22.23 -1.12
CA THR A 77 -6.65 -23.67 -0.88
C THR A 77 -8.13 -23.95 -0.67
#